data_AF-A0A8T7KSH0-F1
#
_entry.id   AF-A0A8T7KSH0-F1
#
_cell.length_a   1.000
_cell.length_b   1.000
_cell.length_c   1.000
_cell.angle_alpha   90.00
_cell.angle_beta   90.00
_cell.angle_gamma   90.00
#
_symmetry.space_group_name_H-M   'P 1'
#
loop_
_entity.id
_entity.type
_entity.pdbx_description
1 polymer ?
#
loop_
_entity_poly.entity_id
_entity_poly.type
_entity_poly.pdbx_seq_one_letter_code
_entity_poly.pdbx_strand_id
1 'polypeptide(L)'
;MQTGFTNQDFINFLIVMAVLGVVFGWAYATKRMQKDFTTTTWVLIPVAVAINIAIGQLVLVLKLPVYLDSIGTVLVGVICGPWAGALTGALSNTVAGIIFDPGWWPWIPVAAAIGLTAGLCANASFFKTWWKVVVTGFLIALVATIVGSPIAVLLGGISASGSSLITAFLLQTGRGILESVLTTNFIVEPIDKISTSLLAFAILDGLSTRFLARFPHGENALLDQQRKTSELVIAVVIVVILVIVTNVFVVPLLNQ
;
A
#
# COMPACT_ATOMS: atom_id res chain seq x y z
N MET A 1 -1.38 25.31 57.31
CA MET A 1 -1.27 23.93 56.79
C MET A 1 -0.95 24.01 55.30
N GLN A 2 0.33 23.93 54.93
CA GLN A 2 0.76 23.95 53.54
C GLN A 2 0.78 22.52 53.01
N THR A 3 -0.26 22.13 52.27
CA THR A 3 -0.24 20.93 51.42
C THR A 3 0.57 21.25 50.18
N GLY A 4 1.89 21.15 50.27
CA GLY A 4 2.79 21.33 49.14
C GLY A 4 2.64 20.16 48.16
N PHE A 5 2.41 20.46 46.89
CA PHE A 5 2.34 19.48 45.80
C PHE A 5 3.65 18.68 45.78
N THR A 6 3.59 17.38 46.09
CA THR A 6 4.80 16.56 46.21
C THR A 6 5.28 16.08 44.83
N ASN A 7 6.56 15.72 44.71
CA ASN A 7 7.08 15.10 43.48
C ASN A 7 6.32 13.83 43.10
N GLN A 8 5.79 13.11 44.09
CA GLN A 8 4.97 11.92 43.86
C GLN A 8 3.59 12.30 43.28
N ASP A 9 2.99 13.41 43.72
CA ASP A 9 1.74 13.93 43.16
C ASP A 9 1.92 14.35 41.69
N PHE A 10 3.07 14.93 41.36
CA PHE A 10 3.42 15.26 39.97
C PHE A 10 3.59 14.01 39.09
N ILE A 11 4.29 12.98 39.59
CA ILE A 11 4.45 11.70 38.88
C ILE A 11 3.08 11.02 38.68
N ASN A 12 2.24 10.97 39.72
CA ASN A 12 0.90 10.39 39.64
C ASN A 12 0.03 11.16 38.61
N PHE A 13 0.13 12.49 38.58
CA PHE A 13 -0.55 13.31 37.58
C PHE A 13 -0.12 12.99 36.14
N LEU A 14 1.19 12.83 35.89
CA LEU A 14 1.71 12.45 34.57
C LEU A 14 1.24 11.06 34.14
N ILE A 15 1.21 10.09 35.07
CA ILE A 15 0.71 8.74 34.81
C ILE A 15 -0.77 8.79 34.42
N VAL A 16 -1.60 9.55 35.16
CA VAL A 16 -3.03 9.70 34.84
C VAL A 16 -3.22 10.33 33.45
N MET A 17 -2.46 11.36 33.09
CA MET A 17 -2.53 11.98 31.76
C MET A 17 -2.12 11.01 30.64
N ALA A 18 -1.08 10.21 30.86
CA ALA A 18 -0.66 9.18 29.89
C ALA A 18 -1.72 8.09 29.72
N VAL A 19 -2.31 7.59 30.82
CA VAL A 19 -3.39 6.59 30.79
C VAL A 19 -4.63 7.14 30.08
N LEU A 20 -5.05 8.37 30.39
CA LEU A 20 -6.16 9.02 29.70
C LEU A 20 -5.85 9.18 28.21
N GLY A 21 -4.65 9.62 27.84
CA GLY A 21 -4.22 9.72 26.44
C GLY A 21 -4.31 8.38 25.70
N VAL A 22 -3.87 7.29 26.33
CA VAL A 22 -3.97 5.94 25.76
C VAL A 22 -5.43 5.48 25.64
N VAL A 23 -6.26 5.69 26.67
CA VAL A 23 -7.66 5.28 26.67
C VAL A 23 -8.48 6.08 25.64
N PHE A 24 -8.30 7.39 25.58
CA PHE A 24 -8.96 8.24 24.59
C PHE A 24 -8.44 7.96 23.18
N GLY A 25 -7.13 7.75 23.01
CA GLY A 25 -6.52 7.35 21.74
C GLY A 25 -7.05 6.01 21.25
N TRP A 26 -7.14 5.01 22.14
CA TRP A 26 -7.76 3.71 21.87
C TRP A 26 -9.22 3.89 21.48
N ALA A 27 -10.04 4.54 22.30
CA ALA A 27 -11.46 4.74 22.02
C ALA A 27 -11.71 5.48 20.69
N TYR A 28 -10.88 6.47 20.37
CA TYR A 28 -10.92 7.18 19.10
C TYR A 28 -10.53 6.27 17.93
N ALA A 29 -9.46 5.50 18.07
CA ALA A 29 -9.04 4.52 17.07
C ALA A 29 -10.14 3.47 16.84
N THR A 30 -10.77 2.94 17.90
CA THR A 30 -11.87 1.97 17.79
C THR A 30 -13.07 2.54 17.05
N LYS A 31 -13.46 3.79 17.33
CA LYS A 31 -14.56 4.45 16.60
C LYS A 31 -14.25 4.61 15.11
N ARG A 32 -13.00 4.99 14.79
CA ARG A 32 -12.55 5.12 13.40
C ARG A 32 -12.52 3.77 12.68
N MET A 33 -11.97 2.73 13.34
CA MET A 33 -11.97 1.35 12.83
C MET A 33 -13.38 0.84 12.57
N GLN A 34 -14.31 1.07 13.50
CA GLN A 34 -15.71 0.63 13.33
C GLN A 34 -16.38 1.23 12.09
N LYS A 35 -16.06 2.50 11.76
CA LYS A 35 -16.60 3.14 10.55
C LYS A 35 -16.08 2.46 9.26
N ASP A 36 -14.85 1.95 9.27
CA ASP A 36 -14.26 1.31 8.09
C ASP A 36 -14.94 -0.03 7.76
N PHE A 37 -15.46 -0.75 8.75
CA PHE A 37 -16.01 -2.11 8.61
C PHE A 37 -17.54 -2.16 8.51
N THR A 38 -18.07 -1.72 7.36
CA THR A 38 -19.49 -1.89 7.01
C THR A 38 -19.73 -3.24 6.33
N THR A 39 -21.01 -3.65 6.18
CA THR A 39 -21.37 -4.85 5.41
C THR A 39 -20.82 -4.80 3.98
N THR A 40 -20.86 -3.65 3.32
CA THR A 40 -20.31 -3.46 1.98
C THR A 40 -18.79 -3.66 1.97
N THR A 41 -18.09 -3.20 3.01
CA THR A 41 -16.64 -3.42 3.18
C THR A 41 -16.32 -4.91 3.25
N TRP A 42 -17.04 -5.67 4.09
CA TRP A 42 -16.80 -7.11 4.24
C TRP A 42 -17.00 -7.90 2.94
N VAL A 43 -17.92 -7.48 2.09
CA VAL A 43 -18.13 -8.09 0.77
C VAL A 43 -17.04 -7.68 -0.23
N LEU A 44 -16.51 -6.47 -0.13
CA LEU A 44 -15.48 -5.98 -1.04
C LEU A 44 -14.10 -6.61 -0.76
N ILE A 45 -13.76 -6.89 0.50
CA ILE A 45 -12.45 -7.45 0.87
C ILE A 45 -12.10 -8.72 0.08
N PRO A 46 -12.96 -9.77 0.01
CA PRO A 46 -12.67 -10.96 -0.81
C PRO A 46 -12.47 -10.67 -2.29
N VAL A 47 -13.24 -9.73 -2.86
CA VAL A 47 -13.10 -9.33 -4.27
C VAL A 47 -11.74 -8.66 -4.49
N ALA A 48 -11.34 -7.76 -3.59
CA ALA A 48 -10.04 -7.10 -3.66
C ALA A 48 -8.88 -8.10 -3.50
N VAL A 49 -8.99 -9.06 -2.59
CA VAL A 49 -8.02 -10.15 -2.43
C VAL A 49 -7.90 -10.97 -3.71
N ALA A 50 -9.02 -11.32 -4.34
CA ALA A 50 -9.01 -12.07 -5.60
C ALA A 50 -8.33 -11.29 -6.74
N ILE A 51 -8.57 -9.98 -6.85
CA ILE A 51 -7.90 -9.10 -7.83
C ILE A 51 -6.39 -9.08 -7.59
N ASN A 52 -5.96 -8.87 -6.34
CA ASN A 52 -4.56 -8.83 -5.96
C ASN A 52 -3.84 -10.13 -6.33
N ILE A 53 -4.44 -11.27 -6.00
CA ILE A 53 -3.89 -12.59 -6.33
C ILE A 53 -3.84 -12.80 -7.85
N ALA A 54 -4.92 -12.51 -8.57
CA ALA A 54 -4.97 -12.73 -10.01
C ALA A 54 -3.91 -11.89 -10.76
N ILE A 55 -3.77 -10.60 -10.40
CA ILE A 55 -2.79 -9.70 -11.03
C ILE A 55 -1.37 -10.07 -10.59
N GLY A 56 -1.15 -10.34 -9.30
CA GLY A 56 0.16 -10.74 -8.78
C GLY A 56 0.67 -12.02 -9.46
N GLN A 57 -0.20 -13.01 -9.66
CA GLN A 57 0.17 -14.24 -10.39
C GLN A 57 0.48 -13.96 -11.86
N LEU A 58 -0.31 -13.11 -12.52
CA LEU A 58 -0.04 -12.71 -13.91
C LEU A 58 1.33 -12.03 -14.05
N VAL A 59 1.66 -11.13 -13.13
CA VAL A 59 2.94 -10.42 -13.06
C VAL A 59 4.10 -11.38 -12.86
N LEU A 60 3.96 -12.37 -11.97
CA LEU A 60 4.97 -13.40 -11.73
C LEU A 60 5.20 -14.28 -12.96
N VAL A 61 4.14 -14.72 -13.62
CA VAL A 61 4.22 -15.52 -14.86
C VAL A 61 4.90 -14.74 -15.98
N LEU A 62 4.60 -13.44 -16.10
CA LEU A 62 5.22 -12.53 -17.07
C LEU A 62 6.62 -12.06 -16.65
N LYS A 63 7.08 -12.42 -15.44
CA LYS A 63 8.37 -12.02 -14.85
C LYS A 63 8.59 -10.51 -14.90
N LEU A 64 7.55 -9.73 -14.66
CA LEU A 64 7.66 -8.28 -14.69
C LEU A 64 8.52 -7.79 -13.50
N PRO A 65 9.37 -6.77 -13.68
CA PRO A 65 10.15 -6.17 -12.59
C PRO A 65 9.32 -5.25 -11.67
N VAL A 66 8.02 -5.53 -11.50
CA VAL A 66 7.05 -4.83 -10.63
C VAL A 66 6.15 -5.89 -9.97
N TYR A 67 5.29 -5.51 -9.02
CA TYR A 67 4.42 -6.44 -8.28
C TYR A 67 2.94 -6.31 -8.69
N LEU A 68 2.41 -5.08 -8.79
CA LEU A 68 1.02 -4.73 -9.11
C LEU A 68 -0.05 -5.51 -8.32
N ASP A 69 0.33 -6.10 -7.20
CA ASP A 69 -0.45 -7.02 -6.36
C ASP A 69 -1.27 -6.32 -5.28
N SER A 70 -1.30 -4.99 -5.32
CA SER A 70 -1.86 -4.17 -4.25
C SER A 70 -2.98 -3.24 -4.75
N ILE A 71 -3.48 -3.43 -5.98
CA ILE A 71 -4.53 -2.59 -6.57
C ILE A 71 -5.81 -2.69 -5.74
N GLY A 72 -6.27 -3.89 -5.41
CA GLY A 72 -7.42 -4.13 -4.54
C GLY A 72 -7.22 -3.57 -3.13
N THR A 73 -6.00 -3.69 -2.59
CA THR A 73 -5.63 -3.15 -1.28
C THR A 73 -5.77 -1.63 -1.23
N VAL A 74 -5.27 -0.95 -2.26
CA VAL A 74 -5.40 0.51 -2.41
C VAL A 74 -6.86 0.90 -2.63
N LEU A 75 -7.60 0.19 -3.47
CA LEU A 75 -9.04 0.43 -3.70
C LEU A 75 -9.82 0.41 -2.39
N VAL A 76 -9.71 -0.67 -1.61
CA VAL A 76 -10.38 -0.79 -0.31
C VAL A 76 -9.89 0.29 0.66
N GLY A 77 -8.58 0.57 0.70
CA GLY A 77 -8.04 1.65 1.52
C GLY A 77 -8.70 3.00 1.23
N VAL A 78 -8.89 3.32 -0.05
CA VAL A 78 -9.45 4.61 -0.49
C VAL A 78 -10.93 4.74 -0.13
N ILE A 79 -11.78 3.75 -0.48
CA ILE A 79 -13.24 3.87 -0.37
C ILE A 79 -13.83 3.28 0.91
N CYS A 80 -13.13 2.36 1.58
CA CYS A 80 -13.58 1.77 2.83
C CYS A 80 -12.83 2.33 4.04
N GLY A 81 -11.59 2.76 3.88
CA GLY A 81 -10.79 3.40 4.94
C GLY A 81 -9.50 2.66 5.27
N PRO A 82 -8.60 3.28 6.09
CA PRO A 82 -7.25 2.80 6.34
C PRO A 82 -7.19 1.37 6.89
N TRP A 83 -8.06 1.03 7.85
CA TRP A 83 -8.00 -0.26 8.51
C TRP A 83 -8.58 -1.38 7.65
N ALA A 84 -9.61 -1.08 6.86
CA ALA A 84 -10.12 -2.00 5.86
C ALA A 84 -9.07 -2.28 4.77
N GLY A 85 -8.35 -1.25 4.32
CA GLY A 85 -7.22 -1.40 3.40
C GLY A 85 -6.11 -2.27 4.00
N ALA A 86 -5.71 -1.99 5.25
CA ALA A 86 -4.68 -2.76 5.94
C ALA A 86 -5.05 -4.26 6.06
N LEU A 87 -6.29 -4.54 6.47
CA LEU A 87 -6.80 -5.91 6.56
C LEU A 87 -6.82 -6.59 5.19
N THR A 88 -7.24 -5.89 4.14
CA THR A 88 -7.27 -6.42 2.77
C THR A 88 -5.87 -6.84 2.30
N GLY A 89 -4.86 -5.98 2.52
CA GLY A 89 -3.48 -6.29 2.18
C GLY A 89 -2.95 -7.50 2.97
N ALA A 90 -3.16 -7.52 4.27
CA ALA A 90 -2.75 -8.64 5.12
C ALA A 90 -3.38 -9.96 4.68
N LEU A 91 -4.70 -9.96 4.44
CA LEU A 91 -5.43 -11.12 3.97
C LEU A 91 -4.97 -11.57 2.57
N SER A 92 -4.65 -10.63 1.67
CA SER A 92 -4.16 -10.97 0.33
C SER A 92 -2.93 -11.87 0.39
N ASN A 93 -1.93 -11.49 1.18
CA ASN A 93 -0.69 -12.25 1.32
C ASN A 93 -0.86 -13.51 2.19
N THR A 94 -1.79 -13.49 3.14
CA THR A 94 -2.13 -14.67 3.93
C THR A 94 -2.76 -15.75 3.05
N VAL A 95 -3.76 -15.39 2.26
CA VAL A 95 -4.47 -16.30 1.34
C VAL A 95 -3.53 -16.76 0.23
N ALA A 96 -2.74 -15.87 -0.37
CA ALA A 96 -1.73 -16.25 -1.34
C ALA A 96 -0.75 -17.28 -0.77
N GLY A 97 -0.32 -17.11 0.48
CA GLY A 97 0.60 -18.07 1.10
C GLY A 97 -0.01 -19.42 1.46
N ILE A 98 -1.34 -19.48 1.62
CA ILE A 98 -2.08 -20.75 1.79
C ILE A 98 -2.23 -21.47 0.44
N ILE A 99 -2.52 -20.73 -0.64
CA ILE A 99 -2.86 -21.30 -1.95
C ILE A 99 -1.61 -21.68 -2.75
N PHE A 100 -0.58 -20.84 -2.76
CA PHE A 100 0.59 -20.99 -3.63
C PHE A 100 1.82 -21.46 -2.86
N ASP A 101 2.38 -20.61 -1.98
CA ASP A 101 3.57 -20.94 -1.22
C ASP A 101 3.72 -20.06 0.04
N PRO A 102 4.26 -20.59 1.16
CA PRO A 102 4.45 -19.78 2.39
C PRO A 102 5.39 -18.56 2.26
N GLY A 103 6.10 -18.41 1.14
CA GLY A 103 7.00 -17.28 0.87
C GLY A 103 6.29 -15.92 0.78
N TRP A 104 4.95 -15.90 0.70
CA TRP A 104 4.14 -14.69 0.72
C TRP A 104 3.95 -14.11 2.14
N TRP A 105 4.02 -14.94 3.18
CA TRP A 105 3.70 -14.53 4.55
C TRP A 105 4.62 -13.44 5.13
N PRO A 106 5.94 -13.43 4.87
CA PRO A 106 6.81 -12.35 5.32
C PRO A 106 6.36 -10.97 4.82
N TRP A 107 5.63 -10.89 3.70
CA TRP A 107 5.18 -9.64 3.09
C TRP A 107 3.83 -9.15 3.61
N ILE A 108 3.16 -9.89 4.49
CA ILE A 108 1.90 -9.47 5.16
C ILE A 108 1.99 -8.05 5.77
N PRO A 109 3.01 -7.71 6.60
CA PRO A 109 3.12 -6.36 7.17
C PRO A 109 3.30 -5.27 6.10
N VAL A 110 3.97 -5.57 4.98
CA VAL A 110 4.16 -4.63 3.87
C VAL A 110 2.81 -4.34 3.20
N ALA A 111 2.05 -5.39 2.86
CA ALA A 111 0.73 -5.25 2.25
C ALA A 111 -0.27 -4.51 3.16
N ALA A 112 -0.23 -4.80 4.47
CA ALA A 112 -1.03 -4.08 5.44
C ALA A 112 -0.67 -2.58 5.50
N ALA A 113 0.64 -2.27 5.52
CA ALA A 113 1.12 -0.89 5.55
C ALA A 113 0.72 -0.11 4.27
N ILE A 114 0.75 -0.76 3.10
CA ILE A 114 0.29 -0.18 1.83
C ILE A 114 -1.17 0.26 1.93
N GLY A 115 -2.06 -0.63 2.38
CA GLY A 115 -3.49 -0.32 2.49
C GLY A 115 -3.80 0.74 3.53
N LEU A 116 -3.08 0.71 4.66
CA LEU A 116 -3.17 1.73 5.70
C LEU A 116 -2.78 3.11 5.16
N THR A 117 -1.62 3.21 4.51
CA THR A 117 -1.12 4.47 3.95
C THR A 117 -2.05 5.00 2.85
N ALA A 118 -2.52 4.14 1.95
CA ALA A 118 -3.48 4.52 0.92
C ALA A 118 -4.74 5.15 1.52
N GLY A 119 -5.34 4.52 2.54
CA GLY A 119 -6.54 5.06 3.19
C GLY A 119 -6.29 6.32 4.00
N LEU A 120 -5.11 6.48 4.62
CA LEU A 120 -4.74 7.73 5.29
C LEU A 120 -4.58 8.88 4.29
N CYS A 121 -3.88 8.66 3.18
CA CYS A 121 -3.74 9.65 2.11
C CYS A 121 -5.09 9.99 1.46
N ALA A 122 -5.95 9.01 1.25
CA ALA A 122 -7.29 9.21 0.73
C ALA A 122 -8.14 10.10 1.64
N ASN A 123 -8.14 9.84 2.95
CA ASN A 123 -8.81 10.68 3.95
C ASN A 123 -8.24 12.11 4.00
N ALA A 124 -6.97 12.31 3.62
CA ALA A 124 -6.34 13.62 3.46
C ALA A 124 -6.66 14.28 2.09
N SER A 125 -7.57 13.71 1.29
CA SER A 125 -7.96 14.18 -0.05
C SER A 125 -6.86 14.07 -1.12
N PHE A 126 -5.89 13.16 -0.96
CA PHE A 126 -4.82 12.95 -1.95
C PHE A 126 -5.23 12.00 -3.09
N PHE A 127 -6.43 11.43 -3.06
CA PHE A 127 -6.98 10.62 -4.16
C PHE A 127 -7.90 11.38 -5.12
N LYS A 128 -7.96 12.70 -5.00
CA LYS A 128 -8.87 13.57 -5.79
C LYS A 128 -8.32 13.99 -7.16
N THR A 129 -7.01 13.88 -7.37
CA THR A 129 -6.35 14.36 -8.59
C THR A 129 -5.17 13.47 -8.92
N TRP A 130 -4.92 13.22 -10.22
CA TRP A 130 -3.88 12.28 -10.67
C TRP A 130 -2.49 12.56 -10.08
N TRP A 131 -2.07 13.84 -9.98
CA TRP A 131 -0.75 14.17 -9.42
C TRP A 131 -0.67 13.92 -7.91
N LYS A 132 -1.78 14.11 -7.17
CA LYS A 132 -1.85 13.77 -5.74
C LYS A 132 -1.83 12.25 -5.55
N VAL A 133 -2.37 11.50 -6.50
CA VAL A 133 -2.29 10.03 -6.53
C VAL A 133 -0.84 9.59 -6.80
N VAL A 134 -0.10 10.29 -7.67
CA VAL A 134 1.35 10.04 -7.84
C VAL A 134 2.10 10.28 -6.53
N VAL A 135 1.82 11.38 -5.82
CA VAL A 135 2.40 11.64 -4.50
C VAL A 135 2.02 10.54 -3.51
N THR A 136 0.76 10.09 -3.52
CA THR A 136 0.30 8.98 -2.67
C THR A 136 1.04 7.69 -2.98
N GLY A 137 1.20 7.34 -4.26
CA GLY A 137 1.97 6.19 -4.70
C GLY A 137 3.42 6.25 -4.25
N PHE A 138 4.04 7.43 -4.31
CA PHE A 138 5.39 7.64 -3.78
C PHE A 138 5.46 7.47 -2.26
N LEU A 139 4.49 8.00 -1.50
CA LEU A 139 4.42 7.79 -0.05
C LEU A 139 4.23 6.31 0.32
N ILE A 140 3.39 5.60 -0.44
CA ILE A 140 3.20 4.15 -0.30
C ILE A 140 4.51 3.43 -0.59
N ALA A 141 5.25 3.81 -1.64
CA ALA A 141 6.55 3.23 -1.97
C ALA A 141 7.58 3.42 -0.85
N LEU A 142 7.64 4.59 -0.23
CA LEU A 142 8.54 4.84 0.91
C LEU A 142 8.18 3.95 2.10
N VAL A 143 6.90 3.86 2.44
CA VAL A 143 6.43 3.00 3.53
C VAL A 143 6.71 1.52 3.22
N ALA A 144 6.41 1.07 2.00
CA ALA A 144 6.67 -0.29 1.55
C ALA A 144 8.18 -0.61 1.59
N THR A 145 9.03 0.32 1.17
CA THR A 145 10.50 0.18 1.24
C THR A 145 11.00 0.09 2.67
N ILE A 146 10.51 0.94 3.57
CA ILE A 146 10.92 0.95 4.99
C ILE A 146 10.53 -0.36 5.69
N VAL A 147 9.32 -0.86 5.43
CA VAL A 147 8.81 -2.09 6.04
C VAL A 147 9.41 -3.34 5.37
N GLY A 148 9.54 -3.33 4.04
CA GLY A 148 9.92 -4.47 3.23
C GLY A 148 11.43 -4.71 3.12
N SER A 149 12.26 -3.67 3.15
CA SER A 149 13.71 -3.83 2.97
C SER A 149 14.37 -4.67 4.08
N PRO A 150 14.06 -4.47 5.39
CA PRO A 150 14.60 -5.32 6.44
C PRO A 150 14.21 -6.79 6.27
N ILE A 151 12.96 -7.03 5.87
CA ILE A 151 12.43 -8.38 5.63
C ILE A 151 13.19 -9.03 4.46
N ALA A 152 13.34 -8.31 3.36
CA ALA A 152 14.09 -8.76 2.20
C ALA A 152 15.55 -9.11 2.55
N VAL A 153 16.24 -8.27 3.32
CA VAL A 153 17.63 -8.54 3.75
C VAL A 153 17.72 -9.79 4.63
N LEU A 154 16.80 -9.97 5.57
CA LEU A 154 16.76 -11.17 6.44
C LEU A 154 16.51 -12.46 5.65
N LEU A 155 15.80 -12.36 4.52
CA LEU A 155 15.52 -13.47 3.61
C LEU A 155 16.60 -13.66 2.54
N GLY A 156 17.72 -12.92 2.60
CA GLY A 156 18.84 -13.05 1.65
C GLY A 156 18.70 -12.22 0.37
N GLY A 157 17.70 -11.36 0.27
CA GLY A 157 17.51 -10.37 -0.80
C GLY A 157 16.95 -10.90 -2.12
N ILE A 158 16.83 -12.22 -2.26
CA ILE A 158 16.29 -12.88 -3.47
C ILE A 158 14.98 -13.57 -3.09
N SER A 159 13.92 -13.26 -3.82
CA SER A 159 12.59 -13.86 -3.67
C SER A 159 12.06 -14.33 -5.03
N ALA A 160 10.82 -14.82 -5.08
CA ALA A 160 10.16 -15.23 -6.31
C ALA A 160 9.78 -14.06 -7.25
N SER A 161 9.99 -12.80 -6.82
CA SER A 161 9.63 -11.62 -7.60
C SER A 161 10.54 -11.37 -8.80
N GLY A 162 10.00 -10.76 -9.86
CA GLY A 162 10.80 -10.32 -11.01
C GLY A 162 11.84 -9.24 -10.66
N SER A 163 11.59 -8.45 -9.61
CA SER A 163 12.56 -7.46 -9.08
C SER A 163 13.80 -8.12 -8.47
N SER A 164 13.71 -9.37 -8.01
CA SER A 164 14.85 -10.10 -7.44
C SER A 164 15.96 -10.35 -8.45
N LEU A 165 15.66 -10.27 -9.76
CA LEU A 165 16.65 -10.32 -10.82
C LEU A 165 17.61 -9.12 -10.77
N ILE A 166 17.09 -7.93 -10.44
CA ILE A 166 17.90 -6.71 -10.25
C ILE A 166 18.80 -6.89 -9.02
N THR A 167 18.25 -7.40 -7.90
CA THR A 167 19.04 -7.66 -6.70
C THR A 167 20.13 -8.70 -6.95
N ALA A 168 19.81 -9.79 -7.65
CA ALA A 168 20.77 -10.84 -7.99
C ALA A 168 21.92 -10.31 -8.85
N PHE A 169 21.63 -9.47 -9.84
CA PHE A 169 22.65 -8.79 -10.64
C PHE A 169 23.57 -7.94 -9.77
N LEU A 170 23.01 -7.10 -8.88
CA LEU A 170 23.80 -6.26 -7.98
C LEU A 170 24.69 -7.08 -7.02
N LEU A 171 24.17 -8.20 -6.51
CA LEU A 171 24.95 -9.14 -5.69
C LEU A 171 26.13 -9.75 -6.48
N GLN A 172 25.91 -10.12 -7.75
CA GLN A 172 26.97 -10.65 -8.61
C GLN A 172 28.07 -9.62 -8.92
N THR A 173 27.75 -8.32 -8.92
CA THR A 173 28.75 -7.25 -9.03
C THR A 173 29.59 -7.06 -7.75
N GLY A 174 29.36 -7.86 -6.70
CA GLY A 174 30.10 -7.82 -5.44
C GLY A 174 29.54 -6.85 -4.40
N ARG A 175 28.34 -6.26 -4.63
CA ARG A 175 27.68 -5.40 -3.63
C ARG A 175 27.13 -6.22 -2.47
N GLY A 176 27.02 -5.59 -1.31
CA GLY A 176 26.38 -6.21 -0.14
C GLY A 176 24.88 -6.43 -0.35
N ILE A 177 24.30 -7.36 0.41
CA ILE A 177 22.86 -7.67 0.36
C ILE A 177 22.01 -6.44 0.67
N LEU A 178 22.36 -5.71 1.73
CA LEU A 178 21.66 -4.48 2.11
C LEU A 178 21.64 -3.45 0.98
N GLU A 179 22.80 -3.18 0.38
CA GLU A 179 22.94 -2.20 -0.69
C GLU A 179 22.15 -2.62 -1.94
N SER A 180 22.22 -3.91 -2.28
CA SER A 180 21.51 -4.48 -3.43
C SER A 180 19.99 -4.38 -3.25
N VAL A 181 19.47 -4.77 -2.09
CA VAL A 181 18.04 -4.69 -1.77
C VAL A 181 17.55 -3.24 -1.76
N LEU A 182 18.28 -2.33 -1.13
CA LEU A 182 17.87 -0.92 -1.07
C LEU A 182 17.87 -0.28 -2.46
N THR A 183 18.86 -0.58 -3.30
CA THR A 183 18.94 -0.06 -4.67
C THR A 183 17.78 -0.59 -5.51
N THR A 184 17.51 -1.90 -5.45
CA THR A 184 16.36 -2.50 -6.15
C THR A 184 15.05 -1.87 -5.70
N ASN A 185 14.81 -1.77 -4.39
CA ASN A 185 13.55 -1.22 -3.86
C ASN A 185 13.38 0.26 -4.21
N PHE A 186 14.45 1.05 -4.17
CA PHE A 186 14.39 2.47 -4.54
C PHE A 186 14.00 2.69 -6.02
N ILE A 187 14.33 1.75 -6.90
CA ILE A 187 13.96 1.81 -8.32
C ILE A 187 12.55 1.24 -8.52
N VAL A 188 12.28 0.05 -7.99
CA VAL A 188 11.07 -0.72 -8.30
C VAL A 188 9.85 -0.24 -7.52
N GLU A 189 9.98 0.02 -6.21
CA GLU A 189 8.82 0.36 -5.37
C GLU A 189 8.11 1.64 -5.82
N PRO A 190 8.79 2.74 -6.17
CA PRO A 190 8.10 3.93 -6.69
C PRO A 190 7.33 3.64 -7.97
N ILE A 191 7.94 2.92 -8.92
CA ILE A 191 7.30 2.57 -10.19
C ILE A 191 6.06 1.72 -9.92
N ASP A 192 6.19 0.71 -9.07
CA ASP A 192 5.12 -0.22 -8.71
C ASP A 192 3.97 0.48 -8.00
N LYS A 193 4.25 1.26 -6.94
CA LYS A 193 3.20 1.85 -6.10
C LYS A 193 2.57 3.09 -6.71
N ILE A 194 3.30 3.84 -7.55
CA ILE A 194 2.69 4.88 -8.39
C ILE A 194 1.76 4.25 -9.42
N SER A 195 2.20 3.21 -10.12
CA SER A 195 1.37 2.51 -11.12
C SER A 195 0.12 1.90 -10.48
N THR A 196 0.29 1.19 -9.37
CA THR A 196 -0.80 0.60 -8.59
C THR A 196 -1.82 1.64 -8.14
N SER A 197 -1.35 2.78 -7.63
CA SER A 197 -2.24 3.86 -7.15
C SER A 197 -2.99 4.53 -8.29
N LEU A 198 -2.32 4.76 -9.44
CA LEU A 198 -2.95 5.31 -10.64
C LEU A 198 -3.96 4.34 -11.26
N LEU A 199 -3.69 3.03 -11.25
CA LEU A 199 -4.62 2.00 -11.69
C LEU A 199 -5.86 1.95 -10.79
N ALA A 200 -5.66 1.94 -9.47
CA ALA A 200 -6.76 2.01 -8.51
C ALA A 200 -7.60 3.27 -8.73
N PHE A 201 -6.94 4.42 -8.93
CA PHE A 201 -7.61 5.68 -9.24
C PHE A 201 -8.40 5.64 -10.56
N ALA A 202 -7.85 5.06 -11.62
CA ALA A 202 -8.57 4.90 -12.90
C ALA A 202 -9.79 3.98 -12.78
N ILE A 203 -9.68 2.91 -11.99
CA ILE A 203 -10.82 2.02 -11.69
C ILE A 203 -11.91 2.79 -10.94
N LEU A 204 -11.53 3.56 -9.91
CA LEU A 204 -12.48 4.35 -9.11
C LEU A 204 -13.20 5.42 -9.94
N ASP A 205 -12.50 6.07 -10.86
CA ASP A 205 -13.07 7.05 -11.79
C ASP A 205 -14.09 6.41 -12.76
N GLY A 206 -13.88 5.13 -13.11
CA GLY A 206 -14.83 4.36 -13.91
C GLY A 206 -16.12 3.97 -13.17
N LEU A 207 -16.19 4.13 -11.84
CA LEU A 207 -17.35 3.74 -11.04
C LEU A 207 -18.35 4.89 -10.90
N SER A 208 -19.65 4.57 -10.95
CA SER A 208 -20.69 5.58 -10.75
C SER A 208 -20.68 6.15 -9.32
N THR A 209 -20.99 7.44 -9.18
CA THR A 209 -21.17 8.10 -7.86
C THR A 209 -22.15 7.35 -6.95
N ARG A 210 -23.19 6.73 -7.53
CA ARG A 210 -24.18 5.92 -6.79
C ARG A 210 -23.58 4.64 -6.21
N PHE A 211 -22.61 4.05 -6.90
CA PHE A 211 -21.89 2.87 -6.40
C PHE A 211 -20.95 3.27 -5.27
N LEU A 212 -20.17 4.33 -5.47
CA LEU A 212 -19.22 4.84 -4.46
C LEU A 212 -19.92 5.27 -3.17
N ALA A 213 -21.11 5.88 -3.26
CA ALA A 213 -21.91 6.30 -2.10
C ALA A 213 -22.35 5.13 -1.18
N ARG A 214 -22.18 3.87 -1.58
CA ARG A 214 -22.48 2.68 -0.74
C ARG A 214 -21.36 2.32 0.23
N PHE A 215 -20.19 2.94 0.08
CA PHE A 215 -19.01 2.68 0.90
C PHE A 215 -18.82 3.77 1.96
N PRO A 216 -18.24 3.43 3.13
CA PRO A 216 -18.16 4.35 4.27
C PRO A 216 -17.29 5.58 4.05
N HIS A 217 -16.39 5.52 3.07
CA HIS A 217 -15.49 6.60 2.65
C HIS A 217 -15.55 6.81 1.13
N GLY A 218 -16.69 6.52 0.49
CA GLY A 218 -16.87 6.68 -0.95
C GLY A 218 -16.59 8.09 -1.46
N GLU A 219 -16.77 9.10 -0.60
CA GLU A 219 -16.43 10.49 -0.85
C GLU A 219 -14.97 10.69 -1.21
N ASN A 220 -14.04 9.86 -0.73
CA ASN A 220 -12.61 9.97 -1.05
C ASN A 220 -12.33 9.77 -2.54
N ALA A 221 -13.17 8.98 -3.22
CA ALA A 221 -13.10 8.70 -4.65
C ALA A 221 -13.96 9.65 -5.50
N LEU A 222 -14.80 10.49 -4.89
CA LEU A 222 -15.58 11.49 -5.62
C LEU A 222 -14.66 12.62 -6.09
N LEU A 223 -14.30 12.61 -7.36
CA LEU A 223 -13.41 13.60 -7.96
C LEU A 223 -14.14 14.94 -8.13
N ASP A 224 -13.41 16.06 -8.08
CA ASP A 224 -14.00 17.38 -8.31
C ASP A 224 -14.60 17.45 -9.73
N GLN A 225 -15.79 18.05 -9.83
CA GLN A 225 -16.73 18.01 -10.97
C GLN A 225 -16.19 18.54 -12.32
N GLN A 226 -14.94 19.00 -12.38
CA GLN A 226 -14.26 19.44 -13.60
C GLN A 226 -13.16 18.44 -13.98
N ARG A 227 -13.50 17.39 -14.74
CA ARG A 227 -12.49 16.52 -15.35
C ARG A 227 -12.67 16.40 -16.85
N LYS A 228 -11.60 16.74 -17.59
CA LYS A 228 -11.45 16.43 -19.02
C LYS A 228 -10.90 15.00 -19.13
N THR A 229 -11.40 14.22 -20.09
CA THR A 229 -10.95 12.86 -20.45
C THR A 229 -9.42 12.72 -20.52
N SER A 230 -8.72 13.83 -20.80
CA SER A 230 -7.26 13.97 -20.78
C SER A 230 -6.58 13.43 -19.52
N GLU A 231 -7.13 13.63 -18.32
CA GLU A 231 -6.40 13.21 -17.11
C GLU A 231 -6.45 11.69 -16.84
N LEU A 232 -7.52 11.01 -17.26
CA LEU A 232 -7.61 9.55 -17.20
C LEU A 232 -6.67 8.95 -18.25
N VAL A 233 -6.65 9.53 -19.46
CA VAL A 233 -5.70 9.15 -20.51
C VAL A 233 -4.26 9.34 -20.02
N ILE A 234 -3.94 10.44 -19.35
CA ILE A 234 -2.61 10.68 -18.78
C ILE A 234 -2.24 9.61 -17.74
N ALA A 235 -3.14 9.28 -16.80
CA ALA A 235 -2.87 8.25 -15.80
C ALA A 235 -2.61 6.88 -16.46
N VAL A 236 -3.44 6.47 -17.41
CA VAL A 236 -3.28 5.20 -18.14
C VAL A 236 -2.00 5.21 -18.98
N VAL A 237 -1.70 6.31 -19.67
CA VAL A 237 -0.47 6.46 -20.47
C VAL A 237 0.77 6.42 -19.58
N ILE A 238 0.76 7.05 -18.40
CA ILE A 238 1.86 6.97 -17.43
C ILE A 238 2.07 5.53 -16.98
N VAL A 239 1.01 4.80 -16.66
CA VAL A 239 1.11 3.38 -16.28
C VAL A 239 1.70 2.55 -17.42
N VAL A 240 1.18 2.73 -18.64
CA VAL A 240 1.68 2.02 -19.82
C VAL A 240 3.16 2.34 -20.07
N ILE A 241 3.56 3.61 -19.99
CA ILE A 241 4.97 4.01 -20.13
C ILE A 241 5.83 3.42 -19.03
N LEU A 242 5.42 3.46 -17.76
CA LEU A 242 6.17 2.90 -16.65
C LEU A 242 6.36 1.39 -16.79
N VAL A 243 5.32 0.66 -17.21
CA VAL A 243 5.39 -0.78 -17.45
C VAL A 243 6.25 -1.10 -18.67
N ILE A 244 6.15 -0.32 -19.75
CA ILE A 244 6.99 -0.50 -20.95
C ILE A 244 8.45 -0.19 -20.64
N VAL A 245 8.76 0.92 -19.96
CA VAL A 245 10.14 1.29 -19.60
C VAL A 245 10.76 0.20 -18.72
N THR A 246 10.01 -0.29 -17.75
CA THR A 246 10.48 -1.37 -16.88
C THR A 246 10.76 -2.65 -17.67
N ASN A 247 9.92 -3.01 -18.64
CA ASN A 247 10.19 -4.17 -19.51
C ASN A 247 11.32 -3.93 -20.51
N VAL A 248 11.40 -2.77 -21.15
CA VAL A 248 12.35 -2.48 -22.23
C VAL A 248 13.77 -2.29 -21.70
N PHE A 249 13.95 -1.77 -20.49
CA PHE A 249 15.29 -1.55 -19.94
C PHE A 249 15.75 -2.66 -19.02
N VAL A 250 14.86 -3.28 -18.24
CA VAL A 250 15.26 -4.32 -17.28
C VAL A 250 15.34 -5.70 -17.94
N VAL A 251 14.40 -6.09 -18.80
CA VAL A 251 14.39 -7.45 -19.39
C VAL A 251 15.60 -7.72 -20.31
N PRO A 252 16.10 -6.78 -21.15
CA PRO A 252 17.27 -7.05 -21.98
C PRO A 252 18.59 -7.17 -21.21
N LEU A 253 18.70 -6.55 -20.03
CA LEU A 253 19.85 -6.72 -19.13
C LEU A 253 19.89 -8.12 -18.48
N LEU A 254 18.80 -8.89 -18.60
CA LEU A 254 18.63 -10.22 -17.99
C LEU A 254 18.82 -11.39 -18.96
N ASN A 255 18.93 -11.10 -20.27
CA ASN A 255 19.16 -12.09 -21.33
C ASN A 255 20.61 -12.08 -21.85
N GLN A 256 21.53 -11.38 -21.17
CA GLN A 256 22.98 -11.45 -21.39
C GLN A 256 23.64 -12.13 -20.19
#